data_AF-A0A6A8AVM2-F1
#
_entry.id   AF-A0A6A8AVM2-F1
#
_cell.length_a   1.000
_cell.length_b   1.000
_cell.length_c   1.000
_cell.angle_alpha   90.00
_cell.angle_beta   90.00
_cell.angle_gamma   90.00
#
_symmetry.space_group_name_H-M   'P 1'
#
loop_
_entity.id
_entity.type
_entity.pdbx_description
1 polymer ?
#
loop_
_entity_poly.entity_id
_entity_poly.type
_entity_poly.pdbx_seq_one_letter_code
_entity_poly.pdbx_strand_id
1 'polypeptide(L)'
;MAATVFDALHPRIQSGLRELGISEPTPPQEKAIGPISQGKSVLLVAPTASGKTEAALLPIFDALLKAPNPAGGIEVIYVTPLRALNRDIHRRLMFWSRSGTATPPRGTGGGR
;
A
#
# COMPACT_ATOMS: atom_id res chain seq x y z
N MET A 1 -9.51 9.94 -18.50
CA MET A 1 -9.77 9.80 -17.05
C MET A 1 -8.96 10.85 -16.33
N ALA A 2 -9.51 11.47 -15.27
CA ALA A 2 -8.76 12.44 -14.48
C ALA A 2 -7.67 11.72 -13.67
N ALA A 3 -6.51 12.36 -13.50
CA ALA A 3 -5.46 11.81 -12.64
C ALA A 3 -5.94 11.74 -11.19
N THR A 4 -5.69 10.62 -10.54
CA THR A 4 -6.08 10.31 -9.16
C THR A 4 -4.85 10.29 -8.25
N VAL A 5 -5.08 10.28 -6.93
CA VAL A 5 -3.99 10.10 -5.94
C VAL A 5 -3.26 8.75 -6.09
N PHE A 6 -3.87 7.76 -6.75
CA PHE A 6 -3.23 6.46 -6.99
C PHE A 6 -2.15 6.54 -8.08
N ASP A 7 -2.28 7.44 -9.04
CA ASP A 7 -1.32 7.56 -10.15
C ASP A 7 0.06 8.07 -9.69
N ALA A 8 0.11 8.73 -8.53
CA ALA A 8 1.34 9.21 -7.91
C ALA A 8 2.07 8.12 -7.06
N LEU A 9 1.41 7.00 -6.79
CA LEU A 9 1.98 5.90 -6.01
C LEU A 9 2.92 5.04 -6.85
N HIS A 10 3.86 4.37 -6.20
CA HIS A 10 4.85 3.50 -6.83
C HIS A 10 4.17 2.45 -7.75
N PRO A 11 4.70 2.14 -8.94
CA PRO A 11 4.05 1.25 -9.91
C PRO A 11 3.66 -0.13 -9.35
N ARG A 12 4.42 -0.65 -8.38
CA ARG A 12 4.08 -1.90 -7.68
C ARG A 12 2.76 -1.82 -6.92
N ILE A 13 2.48 -0.69 -6.26
CA ILE A 13 1.21 -0.45 -5.57
C ILE A 13 0.08 -0.34 -6.59
N GLN A 14 0.30 0.37 -7.70
CA GLN A 14 -0.69 0.45 -8.78
C GLN A 14 -1.03 -0.94 -9.35
N SER A 15 -0.04 -1.83 -9.48
CA SER A 15 -0.28 -3.23 -9.86
C SER A 15 -1.11 -3.99 -8.82
N GLY A 16 -0.83 -3.81 -7.53
CA GLY A 16 -1.64 -4.40 -6.46
C GLY A 16 -3.08 -3.89 -6.43
N LEU A 17 -3.29 -2.59 -6.70
CA LEU A 17 -4.63 -2.01 -6.84
C LEU A 17 -5.40 -2.68 -7.99
N ARG A 18 -4.76 -2.85 -9.15
CA ARG A 18 -5.34 -3.57 -10.31
C ARG A 18 -5.66 -5.03 -9.99
N GLU A 19 -4.76 -5.73 -9.28
CA GLU A 19 -4.98 -7.12 -8.87
C GLU A 19 -6.21 -7.28 -7.97
N LEU A 20 -6.47 -6.29 -7.11
CA LEU A 20 -7.65 -6.24 -6.25
C LEU A 20 -8.91 -5.67 -6.95
N GLY A 21 -8.81 -5.27 -8.22
CA GLY A 21 -9.92 -4.64 -8.95
C GLY A 21 -10.28 -3.24 -8.45
N ILE A 22 -9.37 -2.54 -7.78
CA ILE A 22 -9.58 -1.20 -7.24
C ILE A 22 -9.13 -0.19 -8.31
N SER A 23 -10.08 0.44 -8.98
CA SER A 23 -9.81 1.40 -10.06
C SER A 23 -9.79 2.86 -9.60
N GLU A 24 -10.53 3.20 -8.55
CA GLU A 24 -10.68 4.59 -8.08
C GLU A 24 -10.51 4.68 -6.56
N PRO A 25 -9.88 5.76 -6.06
CA PRO A 25 -9.75 5.97 -4.63
C PRO A 25 -11.11 6.30 -3.99
N THR A 26 -11.33 5.79 -2.79
CA THR A 26 -12.48 6.20 -1.98
C THR A 26 -12.27 7.62 -1.41
N PRO A 27 -13.33 8.35 -1.01
CA PRO A 27 -13.18 9.67 -0.41
C PRO A 27 -12.18 9.80 0.75
N PRO A 28 -12.08 8.85 1.72
CA PRO A 28 -11.03 8.91 2.73
C PRO A 28 -9.62 8.66 2.18
N GLN A 29 -9.47 7.85 1.12
CA GLN A 29 -8.18 7.61 0.47
C GLN A 29 -7.70 8.88 -0.25
N GLU A 30 -8.57 9.54 -1.01
CA GLU A 30 -8.24 10.83 -1.66
C GLU A 30 -7.75 11.88 -0.67
N LYS A 31 -8.42 11.98 0.48
CA LYS A 31 -8.11 12.99 1.50
C LYS A 31 -6.86 12.66 2.33
N ALA A 32 -6.57 11.38 2.56
CA ALA A 32 -5.50 10.98 3.48
C ALA A 32 -4.17 10.70 2.78
N ILE A 33 -4.17 10.14 1.57
CA ILE A 33 -2.94 9.67 0.90
C ILE A 33 -1.96 10.82 0.70
N GLY A 34 -2.40 11.96 0.14
CA GLY A 34 -1.54 13.11 -0.11
C GLY A 34 -0.84 13.65 1.16
N PRO A 35 -1.59 14.03 2.21
CA PRO A 35 -0.99 14.50 3.46
C PRO A 35 -0.05 13.49 4.13
N ILE A 36 -0.37 12.20 4.11
CA ILE A 36 0.51 11.16 4.68
C ILE A 36 1.79 11.00 3.85
N SER A 37 1.71 11.00 2.51
CA SER A 37 2.87 11.00 1.62
C SER A 37 3.79 12.20 1.82
N GLN A 38 3.26 13.31 2.33
CA GLN A 38 4.04 14.52 2.70
C GLN A 38 4.65 14.43 4.12
N GLY A 39 4.49 13.30 4.82
CA GLY A 39 5.00 13.11 6.18
C GLY A 39 4.20 13.83 7.27
N LYS A 40 2.97 14.26 6.99
CA LYS A 40 2.11 14.94 7.98
C LYS A 40 1.43 13.95 8.90
N SER A 41 1.26 14.33 10.17
CA SER A 41 0.39 13.62 11.11
C SER A 41 -1.08 13.78 10.70
N VAL A 42 -1.82 12.67 10.57
CA VAL A 42 -3.20 12.66 10.10
C VAL A 42 -4.11 11.93 11.07
N LEU A 43 -5.24 12.55 11.44
CA LEU A 43 -6.36 11.90 12.10
C LEU A 43 -7.43 11.54 11.05
N LEU A 44 -7.52 10.26 10.70
CA LEU A 44 -8.49 9.78 9.71
C LEU A 44 -9.76 9.26 10.38
N VAL A 45 -10.85 10.03 10.28
CA VAL A 45 -12.19 9.65 10.75
C VAL A 45 -13.11 9.38 9.55
N ALA A 46 -13.60 8.15 9.43
CA ALA A 46 -14.56 7.75 8.40
C ALA A 46 -15.38 6.53 8.86
N PRO A 47 -16.51 6.20 8.22
CA PRO A 47 -17.31 5.01 8.52
C PRO A 47 -16.53 3.69 8.37
N THR A 48 -17.03 2.59 8.92
CA THR A 48 -16.49 1.24 8.66
C THR A 48 -16.58 0.91 7.16
N ALA A 49 -15.72 -0.01 6.69
CA ALA A 49 -15.66 -0.44 5.29
C ALA A 49 -15.46 0.69 4.23
N SER A 50 -15.00 1.87 4.62
CA SER A 50 -14.76 3.01 3.70
C SER A 50 -13.37 3.05 3.05
N GLY A 51 -12.51 2.06 3.31
CA GLY A 51 -11.15 2.02 2.76
C GLY A 51 -10.09 2.76 3.59
N LYS A 52 -10.36 3.07 4.87
CA LYS A 52 -9.41 3.73 5.79
C LYS A 52 -8.06 3.02 5.92
N THR A 53 -8.07 1.68 5.87
CA THR A 53 -6.86 0.89 6.02
C THR A 53 -5.89 1.16 4.87
N GLU A 54 -6.35 1.04 3.61
CA GLU A 54 -5.55 1.40 2.43
C GLU A 54 -5.19 2.88 2.43
N ALA A 55 -6.10 3.76 2.85
CA ALA A 55 -5.83 5.20 2.95
C ALA A 55 -4.60 5.51 3.81
N ALA A 56 -4.36 4.73 4.88
CA ALA A 56 -3.17 4.84 5.71
C ALA A 56 -1.98 4.02 5.20
N LEU A 57 -2.20 2.79 4.70
CA LEU A 57 -1.12 1.87 4.35
C LEU A 57 -0.43 2.23 3.03
N LEU A 58 -1.18 2.59 1.99
CA LEU A 58 -0.64 2.85 0.66
C LEU A 58 0.47 3.92 0.63
N PRO A 59 0.31 5.11 1.25
CA PRO A 59 1.36 6.13 1.26
C PRO A 59 2.60 5.70 2.07
N ILE A 60 2.43 4.83 3.07
CA ILE A 60 3.55 4.28 3.85
C ILE A 60 4.36 3.30 2.99
N PHE A 61 3.69 2.35 2.32
CA PHE A 61 4.38 1.44 1.40
C PHE A 61 5.02 2.17 0.23
N ASP A 62 4.38 3.25 -0.26
CA ASP A 62 4.94 4.09 -1.31
C ASP A 62 6.28 4.71 -0.89
N ALA A 63 6.33 5.27 0.32
CA ALA A 63 7.56 5.82 0.89
C ALA A 63 8.65 4.75 1.04
N LEU A 64 8.30 3.56 1.55
CA LEU A 64 9.25 2.44 1.70
C LEU A 64 9.80 1.94 0.35
N LEU A 65 8.95 1.88 -0.68
CA LEU A 65 9.36 1.43 -2.02
C LEU A 65 10.22 2.47 -2.76
N LYS A 66 10.01 3.76 -2.47
CA LYS A 66 10.78 4.86 -3.05
C LYS A 66 12.09 5.13 -2.30
N ALA A 67 12.26 4.57 -1.09
CA ALA A 67 13.48 4.74 -0.30
C ALA A 67 14.67 4.06 -1.00
N PRO A 68 15.78 4.78 -1.27
CA PRO A 68 16.91 4.26 -2.03
C PRO A 68 17.70 3.17 -1.27
N ASN A 69 17.65 3.19 0.06
CA ASN A 69 18.17 2.14 0.93
C ASN A 69 17.24 2.03 2.14
N PRO A 70 16.83 0.82 2.57
CA PRO A 70 16.17 0.65 3.85
C PRO A 70 17.07 1.20 4.95
N ALA A 71 16.53 1.98 5.89
CA ALA A 71 17.33 2.62 6.94
C ALA A 71 18.04 1.60 7.87
N GLY A 72 17.68 0.32 7.76
CA GLY A 72 18.06 -0.73 8.68
C GLY A 72 17.21 -0.64 9.95
N GLY A 73 16.59 -1.74 10.37
CA GLY A 73 15.74 -1.77 11.56
C GLY A 73 14.25 -1.60 11.25
N ILE A 74 13.49 -1.11 12.24
CA ILE A 74 12.02 -1.02 12.17
C ILE A 74 11.61 0.34 11.59
N GLU A 75 10.98 0.33 10.42
CA GLU A 75 10.54 1.57 9.72
C GLU A 75 9.06 1.89 9.98
N VAL A 76 8.25 0.91 10.36
CA VAL A 76 6.80 1.08 10.55
C VAL A 76 6.32 0.28 11.77
N ILE A 77 5.54 0.94 12.63
CA ILE A 77 4.81 0.30 13.73
C ILE A 77 3.31 0.49 13.49
N TYR A 78 2.58 -0.62 13.41
CA TYR A 78 1.12 -0.62 13.29
C TYR A 78 0.50 -1.20 14.56
N VAL A 79 -0.33 -0.42 15.26
CA VAL A 79 -0.92 -0.79 16.56
C VAL A 79 -2.42 -1.05 16.39
N THR A 80 -2.91 -2.18 16.92
CA THR A 80 -4.35 -2.46 16.98
C THR A 80 -4.79 -2.94 18.37
N PRO A 81 -6.05 -2.70 18.75
CA PRO A 81 -6.56 -3.09 20.06
C PRO A 81 -6.85 -4.58 20.21
N LEU A 82 -7.04 -5.33 19.11
CA LEU A 82 -7.53 -6.70 19.15
C LEU A 82 -6.64 -7.67 18.36
N ARG A 83 -6.38 -8.85 18.92
CA ARG A 83 -5.62 -9.93 18.25
C ARG A 83 -6.22 -10.35 16.91
N ALA A 84 -7.55 -10.41 16.82
CA ALA A 84 -8.24 -10.75 15.58
C ALA A 84 -7.98 -9.70 14.48
N LEU A 85 -7.92 -8.42 14.86
CA LEU A 85 -7.62 -7.33 13.94
C LEU A 85 -6.16 -7.35 13.52
N ASN A 86 -5.22 -7.65 14.43
CA ASN A 86 -3.82 -7.87 14.06
C ASN A 86 -3.66 -8.93 12.97
N ARG A 87 -4.38 -10.06 13.06
CA ARG A 87 -4.32 -11.11 12.02
C ARG A 87 -4.85 -10.62 10.67
N ASP A 88 -5.91 -9.82 10.68
CA ASP A 88 -6.48 -9.27 9.45
C ASP A 88 -5.52 -8.28 8.78
N ILE A 89 -4.99 -7.34 9.55
CA ILE A 89 -4.01 -6.37 9.07
C ILE A 89 -2.73 -7.05 8.61
N HIS A 90 -2.25 -8.08 9.30
CA HIS A 90 -1.07 -8.83 8.89
C HIS A 90 -1.21 -9.39 7.45
N ARG A 91 -2.36 -9.99 7.11
CA ARG A 91 -2.60 -10.46 5.74
C ARG A 91 -2.52 -9.35 4.70
N ARG A 92 -3.12 -8.19 5.01
CA ARG A 92 -3.08 -7.00 4.15
C ARG A 92 -1.66 -6.45 3.99
N LEU A 93 -0.89 -6.37 5.07
CA LEU A 93 0.51 -5.96 5.05
C LEU A 93 1.36 -6.91 4.18
N MET A 94 1.15 -8.22 4.32
CA MET A 94 1.86 -9.23 3.51
C MET A 94 1.52 -9.13 2.03
N PHE A 95 0.25 -8.85 1.68
CA PHE A 95 -0.15 -8.58 0.30
C PHE A 95 0.59 -7.36 -0.26
N TRP A 96 0.49 -6.20 0.40
CA TRP A 96 1.09 -4.96 -0.11
C TRP A 96 2.62 -5.03 -0.18
N SER A 97 3.27 -5.69 0.78
CA SER A 97 4.72 -5.94 0.76
C SER A 97 5.17 -6.73 -0.49
N ARG A 98 4.32 -7.64 -0.98
CA ARG A 98 4.58 -8.49 -2.16
C ARG A 98 3.90 -7.99 -3.44
N SER A 99 3.02 -7.00 -3.34
CA SER A 99 2.29 -6.49 -4.49
C SER A 99 3.26 -6.02 -5.59
N GLY A 100 2.94 -6.40 -6.82
CA GLY A 100 3.77 -6.11 -7.99
C GLY A 100 5.10 -6.87 -8.06
N THR A 101 5.40 -7.84 -7.17
CA THR A 101 6.58 -8.72 -7.31
C THR A 101 6.29 -9.93 -8.21
N ALA A 102 5.59 -9.73 -9.33
CA ALA A 102 5.48 -10.80 -10.32
C ALA A 102 6.90 -11.30 -10.61
N THR A 103 7.20 -12.54 -10.20
CA THR A 103 8.43 -13.21 -10.60
C THR A 103 8.47 -13.10 -12.12
N PRO A 104 9.49 -12.48 -12.73
CA PRO A 104 9.60 -12.52 -14.18
C PRO A 104 9.51 -14.00 -14.58
N PRO A 105 8.77 -14.37 -15.64
CA PRO A 105 8.69 -15.75 -16.07
C PRO A 105 10.12 -16.26 -16.17
N ARG A 106 10.45 -17.31 -15.39
CA ARG A 106 11.76 -17.95 -15.53
C ARG A 106 11.84 -18.33 -17.00
N GLY A 107 12.74 -17.66 -17.72
CA GLY A 107 12.99 -18.00 -19.11
C GLY A 107 13.25 -19.49 -19.16
N THR A 108 12.51 -20.19 -20.01
CA THR A 108 12.84 -21.54 -20.43
C THR A 108 14.17 -21.47 -21.18
N GLY A 109 15.29 -21.39 -20.47
CA GLY A 109 16.55 -21.93 -20.96
C GLY A 109 16.39 -23.44 -20.85
N GLY A 110 15.97 -24.16 -21.89
CA GLY A 110 16.53 -24.07 -23.23
C GLY A 110 17.93 -24.65 -23.14
N GLY A 111 17.98 -25.97 -22.92
CA GLY A 111 19.22 -26.69 -22.68
C GLY A 111 20.21 -26.51 -23.82
N ARG A 112 21.47 -26.34 -23.42
CA ARG A 112 22.66 -26.95 -24.02
C ARG A 112 23.66 -27.16 -22.90
#